data_AF-A0A2E9MCR9-F1
#
_entry.id   AF-A0A2E9MCR9-F1
#
_cell.length_a   1.000
_cell.length_b   1.000
_cell.length_c   1.000
_cell.angle_alpha   90.00
_cell.angle_beta   90.00
_cell.angle_gamma   90.00
#
_symmetry.space_group_name_H-M   'P 1'
#
loop_
_entity.id
_entity.type
_entity.pdbx_description
1 polymer ?
#
loop_
_entity_poly.entity_id
_entity_poly.type
_entity_poly.pdbx_seq_one_letter_code
_entity_poly.pdbx_strand_id
1 'polypeptide(L)'
;MIDSIYIGITGVQSHQERLTVIGNNVANINTTAFKGSRVAFSEVMSQTISEGTAPRGQIAATNPKQTGLGVGIASIDRIQTQGSLQLTGIDTDLAVQGDGMFVVSDGTRDLYTRDGTFAFDTGGRLVDPSTGLVVKGNIARDDGTNALNEISFEAELKELIVPLNRESEARATTQVQLAGNLDAAGGSAPVWSEDTIFGQPARHEGLN
;
A
#
# COMPACT_ATOMS: atom_id res chain seq x y z
N MET A 1 -25.52 -38.11 -27.78
CA MET A 1 -24.80 -38.73 -26.64
C MET A 1 -23.36 -38.23 -26.51
N ILE A 2 -22.64 -38.00 -27.62
CA ILE A 2 -21.27 -37.44 -27.56
C ILE A 2 -21.30 -36.02 -26.96
N ASP A 3 -22.22 -35.17 -27.41
CA ASP A 3 -22.31 -33.77 -26.93
C ASP A 3 -22.61 -33.67 -25.43
N SER A 4 -23.46 -34.55 -24.88
CA SER A 4 -23.77 -34.58 -23.45
C SER A 4 -22.57 -35.00 -22.58
N ILE A 5 -21.72 -35.90 -23.10
CA ILE A 5 -20.49 -36.29 -22.39
C ILE A 5 -19.48 -35.13 -22.43
N TYR A 6 -19.36 -34.45 -23.58
CA TYR A 6 -18.50 -33.29 -23.72
C TYR A 6 -18.92 -32.16 -22.76
N ILE A 7 -20.21 -31.82 -22.72
CA ILE A 7 -20.77 -30.84 -21.78
C ILE A 7 -20.44 -31.24 -20.33
N GLY A 8 -20.63 -32.51 -19.95
CA GLY A 8 -20.28 -33.02 -18.63
C GLY A 8 -18.79 -32.86 -18.30
N ILE A 9 -17.90 -33.17 -19.24
CA ILE A 9 -16.44 -33.03 -19.06
C ILE A 9 -16.05 -31.55 -18.88
N THR A 10 -16.61 -30.65 -19.69
CA THR A 10 -16.32 -29.20 -19.55
C THR A 10 -16.75 -28.65 -18.20
N GLY A 11 -17.87 -29.14 -17.65
CA GLY A 11 -18.31 -28.83 -16.29
C GLY A 11 -17.34 -29.32 -15.22
N VAL A 12 -16.90 -30.58 -15.30
CA VAL A 12 -15.93 -31.16 -14.35
C VAL A 12 -14.60 -30.40 -14.39
N GLN A 13 -14.08 -30.10 -15.58
CA GLN A 13 -12.83 -29.35 -15.74
C GLN A 13 -12.93 -27.94 -15.17
N SER A 14 -14.01 -27.22 -15.48
CA SER A 14 -14.23 -25.86 -14.96
C SER A 14 -14.38 -25.85 -13.43
N HIS A 15 -15.04 -26.86 -12.87
CA HIS A 15 -15.13 -27.02 -11.41
C HIS A 15 -13.80 -27.40 -10.76
N GLN A 16 -12.98 -28.23 -11.42
CA GLN A 16 -11.64 -28.57 -10.93
C GLN A 16 -10.77 -27.31 -10.80
N GLU A 17 -10.80 -26.43 -11.79
CA GLU A 17 -10.04 -25.17 -11.74
C GLU A 17 -10.55 -24.25 -10.64
N ARG A 18 -11.87 -24.16 -10.45
CA ARG A 18 -12.45 -23.42 -9.31
C ARG A 18 -11.98 -23.98 -7.97
N LEU A 19 -11.87 -25.30 -7.84
CA LEU A 19 -11.33 -25.93 -6.64
C LEU A 19 -9.84 -25.60 -6.45
N THR A 20 -9.05 -25.54 -7.53
CA THR A 20 -7.65 -25.10 -7.48
C THR A 20 -7.54 -23.67 -6.95
N VAL A 21 -8.37 -22.74 -7.45
CA VAL A 21 -8.38 -21.34 -6.98
C VAL A 21 -8.82 -21.24 -5.52
N ILE A 22 -9.85 -21.98 -5.11
CA ILE A 22 -10.26 -22.06 -3.70
C ILE A 22 -9.12 -22.61 -2.83
N GLY A 23 -8.47 -23.69 -3.27
CA GLY A 23 -7.33 -24.28 -2.57
C GLY A 23 -6.19 -23.29 -2.41
N ASN A 24 -5.87 -22.51 -3.46
CA ASN A 24 -4.86 -21.46 -3.39
C ASN A 24 -5.24 -20.36 -2.39
N ASN A 25 -6.50 -19.92 -2.38
CA ASN A 25 -6.96 -18.91 -1.42
C ASN A 25 -6.88 -19.41 0.03
N VAL A 26 -7.26 -20.67 0.28
CA VAL A 26 -7.21 -21.27 1.62
C VAL A 26 -5.76 -21.47 2.08
N ALA A 27 -4.89 -21.93 1.18
CA ALA A 27 -3.47 -22.13 1.50
C ALA A 27 -2.76 -20.82 1.88
N ASN A 28 -3.18 -19.69 1.31
CA ASN A 28 -2.58 -18.37 1.54
C ASN A 28 -3.39 -17.47 2.48
N ILE A 29 -4.30 -18.04 3.29
CA ILE A 29 -5.16 -17.24 4.18
C ILE A 29 -4.38 -16.43 5.21
N ASN A 30 -3.21 -16.93 5.65
CA ASN A 30 -2.35 -16.28 6.63
C ASN A 30 -1.17 -15.53 5.98
N THR A 31 -1.06 -15.54 4.65
CA THR A 31 0.00 -14.82 3.96
C THR A 31 -0.33 -13.33 3.98
N THR A 32 0.56 -12.51 4.54
CA THR A 32 0.40 -11.06 4.57
C THR A 32 0.16 -10.52 3.17
N ALA A 33 -0.72 -9.53 3.05
CA ALA A 33 -1.03 -8.85 1.80
C ALA A 33 -1.57 -9.73 0.65
N PHE A 34 -1.94 -10.99 0.91
CA PHE A 34 -2.56 -11.84 -0.09
C PHE A 34 -3.93 -11.30 -0.52
N LYS A 35 -4.22 -11.37 -1.83
CA LYS A 35 -5.48 -10.96 -2.42
C LYS A 35 -6.13 -12.17 -3.07
N GLY A 36 -7.24 -12.61 -2.49
CA GLY A 36 -7.98 -13.77 -2.95
C GLY A 36 -8.48 -13.61 -4.39
N SER A 37 -8.56 -14.73 -5.09
CA SER A 37 -9.07 -14.75 -6.47
C SER A 37 -10.41 -15.47 -6.56
N ARG A 38 -11.26 -15.07 -7.50
CA ARG A 38 -12.55 -15.73 -7.79
C ARG A 38 -12.64 -16.14 -9.25
N VAL A 39 -13.31 -17.27 -9.52
CA VAL A 39 -13.54 -17.78 -10.87
C VAL A 39 -14.91 -17.35 -11.35
N ALA A 40 -14.98 -16.72 -12.52
CA ALA A 40 -16.21 -16.44 -13.24
C ALA A 40 -16.40 -17.49 -14.36
N PHE A 41 -17.63 -17.99 -14.50
CA PHE A 41 -17.98 -18.96 -15.55
C PHE A 41 -18.69 -18.27 -16.71
N SER A 42 -18.50 -18.81 -17.92
CA SER A 42 -19.26 -18.43 -19.11
C SER A 42 -19.71 -19.67 -19.87
N GLU A 43 -20.83 -19.57 -20.56
CA GLU A 43 -21.18 -20.52 -21.60
C GLU A 43 -20.16 -20.42 -22.75
N VAL A 44 -19.75 -21.56 -23.30
CA VAL A 44 -18.76 -21.62 -24.39
C VAL A 44 -19.40 -21.26 -25.73
N MET A 45 -20.51 -21.94 -26.05
CA MET A 45 -21.22 -21.75 -27.30
C MET A 45 -22.63 -22.32 -27.17
N SER A 46 -23.58 -21.63 -27.79
CA SER A 46 -24.97 -22.05 -27.82
C SER A 46 -25.37 -22.42 -29.26
N GLN A 47 -25.96 -23.60 -29.46
CA GLN A 47 -26.41 -24.06 -30.77
C GLN A 47 -27.92 -23.89 -30.92
N THR A 48 -28.35 -23.11 -31.91
CA THR A 48 -29.77 -22.97 -32.28
C THR A 48 -30.19 -24.10 -33.20
N ILE A 49 -31.15 -24.91 -32.76
CA ILE A 49 -31.70 -26.05 -33.51
C ILE A 49 -32.86 -25.60 -34.40
N SER A 50 -33.66 -24.64 -33.94
CA SER A 50 -34.78 -24.05 -34.68
C SER A 50 -34.96 -22.61 -34.24
N GLU A 51 -35.09 -21.70 -35.19
CA GLU A 51 -35.42 -20.31 -34.90
C GLU A 51 -36.88 -20.20 -34.44
N GLY A 52 -37.16 -19.16 -33.65
CA GLY A 52 -38.52 -18.81 -33.28
C GLY A 52 -39.27 -18.25 -34.49
N THR A 53 -40.56 -18.54 -34.60
CA THR A 53 -41.40 -18.02 -35.69
C THR A 53 -42.40 -17.01 -35.16
N ALA A 54 -42.60 -15.92 -35.91
CA ALA A 54 -43.64 -14.94 -35.62
C ALA A 54 -45.04 -15.54 -35.92
N PRO A 55 -46.11 -15.05 -35.27
CA PRO A 55 -47.46 -15.53 -35.53
C PRO A 55 -47.86 -15.30 -37.00
N ARG A 56 -48.56 -16.27 -37.60
CA ARG A 56 -49.08 -16.17 -38.98
C ARG A 56 -50.52 -16.67 -39.05
N GLY A 57 -51.46 -15.75 -39.34
CA GLY A 57 -52.89 -16.07 -39.45
C GLY A 57 -53.45 -16.58 -38.14
N GLN A 58 -54.02 -17.79 -38.13
CA GLN A 58 -54.51 -18.46 -36.91
C GLN A 58 -53.43 -19.25 -36.16
N ILE A 59 -52.15 -19.20 -36.58
CA ILE A 59 -51.05 -19.94 -35.95
C ILE A 59 -50.25 -19.01 -35.03
N ALA A 60 -50.06 -19.43 -33.77
CA ALA A 60 -49.30 -18.70 -32.75
C ALA A 60 -47.78 -18.75 -32.98
N ALA A 61 -47.06 -17.81 -32.35
CA ALA A 61 -45.60 -17.78 -32.38
C ALA A 61 -44.98 -19.01 -31.71
N THR A 62 -43.78 -19.39 -32.15
CA THR A 62 -43.00 -20.47 -31.54
C THR A 62 -41.70 -19.92 -30.94
N ASN A 63 -41.29 -20.47 -29.80
CA ASN A 63 -40.00 -20.12 -29.19
C ASN A 63 -38.83 -20.76 -29.96
N PRO A 64 -37.65 -20.09 -30.01
CA PRO A 64 -36.43 -20.70 -30.51
C PRO A 64 -36.04 -21.89 -29.63
N LYS A 65 -35.47 -22.93 -30.25
CA LYS A 65 -34.93 -24.10 -29.55
C LYS A 65 -33.42 -24.02 -29.60
N GLN A 66 -32.79 -23.87 -28.44
CA GLN A 66 -31.35 -23.70 -28.31
C GLN A 66 -30.81 -24.66 -27.25
N THR A 67 -29.62 -25.19 -27.51
CA THR A 67 -28.90 -26.07 -26.58
C THR A 67 -27.52 -25.48 -26.31
N GLY A 68 -27.15 -25.35 -25.04
CA GLY A 68 -25.81 -24.94 -24.64
C GLY A 68 -24.80 -26.08 -24.78
N LEU A 69 -23.63 -25.77 -25.33
CA LEU A 69 -22.57 -26.76 -25.64
C LEU A 69 -21.49 -26.85 -24.56
N GLY A 70 -21.75 -26.33 -23.35
CA GLY A 70 -20.88 -26.51 -22.20
C GLY A 70 -20.58 -25.20 -21.46
N VAL A 71 -19.72 -25.32 -20.45
CA VAL A 71 -19.29 -24.22 -19.59
C VAL A 71 -17.77 -24.11 -19.60
N GLY A 72 -17.27 -22.89 -19.61
CA GLY A 72 -15.85 -22.57 -19.49
C GLY A 72 -15.62 -21.49 -18.44
N ILE A 73 -14.36 -21.15 -18.25
CA ILE A 73 -13.94 -20.07 -17.36
C ILE A 73 -13.86 -18.79 -18.17
N ALA A 74 -14.59 -17.78 -17.74
CA ALA A 74 -14.58 -16.45 -18.34
C ALA A 74 -13.36 -15.65 -17.89
N SER A 75 -13.12 -15.63 -16.57
CA SER A 75 -12.00 -14.93 -15.96
C SER A 75 -11.69 -15.48 -14.57
N ILE A 76 -10.47 -15.19 -14.10
CA ILE A 76 -10.08 -15.33 -12.70
C ILE A 76 -9.74 -13.92 -12.19
N ASP A 77 -10.65 -13.34 -11.42
CA ASP A 77 -10.51 -11.96 -10.95
C ASP A 77 -9.84 -11.94 -9.57
N ARG A 78 -8.93 -10.99 -9.37
CA ARG A 78 -8.33 -10.72 -8.06
C ARG A 78 -9.21 -9.73 -7.28
N ILE A 79 -9.56 -10.08 -6.05
CA ILE A 79 -10.39 -9.24 -5.18
C ILE A 79 -9.48 -8.34 -4.35
N GLN A 80 -9.52 -7.03 -4.62
CA GLN A 80 -8.63 -6.04 -4.01
C GLN A 80 -9.13 -5.44 -2.69
N THR A 81 -10.21 -5.98 -2.12
CA THR A 81 -10.81 -5.46 -0.87
C THR A 81 -9.80 -5.39 0.28
N GLN A 82 -9.94 -4.37 1.12
CA GLN A 82 -9.13 -4.21 2.32
C GLN A 82 -9.45 -5.31 3.34
N GLY A 83 -8.41 -5.91 3.92
CA GLY A 83 -8.53 -6.87 5.01
C GLY A 83 -8.44 -6.22 6.39
N SER A 84 -8.57 -7.02 7.43
CA SER A 84 -8.30 -6.57 8.81
C SER A 84 -6.82 -6.30 9.00
N LEU A 85 -6.49 -5.16 9.61
CA LEU A 85 -5.12 -4.84 10.03
C LEU A 85 -4.89 -5.39 11.43
N GLN A 86 -3.71 -5.97 11.66
CA GLN A 86 -3.26 -6.44 12.97
C GLN A 86 -2.01 -5.67 13.38
N LEU A 87 -1.99 -5.20 14.62
CA LEU A 87 -0.82 -4.55 15.19
C LEU A 87 0.24 -5.60 15.53
N THR A 88 1.46 -5.41 15.04
CA THR A 88 2.60 -6.31 15.29
C THR A 88 3.54 -5.80 16.39
N GLY A 89 3.57 -4.48 16.63
CA GLY A 89 4.47 -3.86 17.61
C GLY A 89 5.91 -3.66 17.11
N ILE A 90 6.15 -3.86 15.82
CA ILE A 90 7.43 -3.58 15.17
C ILE A 90 7.30 -2.26 14.42
N ASP A 91 8.19 -1.31 14.70
CA ASP A 91 8.11 0.06 14.14
C ASP A 91 8.30 0.11 12.62
N THR A 92 8.96 -0.89 12.05
CA THR A 92 9.20 -1.00 10.60
C THR A 92 8.08 -1.73 9.86
N ASP A 93 7.13 -2.34 10.59
CA ASP A 93 5.96 -2.97 9.98
C ASP A 93 4.91 -1.92 9.64
N LEU A 94 4.67 -1.74 8.34
CA LEU A 94 3.76 -0.72 7.83
C LEU A 94 2.59 -1.37 7.10
N ALA A 95 1.41 -0.76 7.23
CA ALA A 95 0.24 -1.14 6.46
C ALA A 95 -0.42 0.08 5.84
N VAL A 96 -0.89 -0.06 4.61
CA VAL A 96 -1.69 0.98 3.94
C VAL A 96 -3.16 0.74 4.23
N GLN A 97 -3.83 1.77 4.77
CA GLN A 97 -5.27 1.78 4.92
C GLN A 97 -5.91 2.54 3.74
N GLY A 98 -6.74 1.83 2.97
CA GLY A 98 -7.36 2.35 1.76
C GLY A 98 -6.61 1.92 0.50
N ASP A 99 -6.82 2.66 -0.58
CA ASP A 99 -6.18 2.37 -1.86
C ASP A 99 -4.75 2.91 -1.89
N GLY A 100 -3.81 2.11 -2.40
CA GLY A 100 -2.43 2.54 -2.58
C GLY A 100 -1.46 1.36 -2.64
N MET A 101 -0.27 1.59 -3.21
CA MET A 101 0.81 0.61 -3.16
C MET A 101 2.18 1.06 -2.67
N PHE A 102 2.91 0.14 -2.02
CA PHE A 102 4.32 0.36 -1.70
C PHE A 102 5.10 0.09 -2.96
N VAL A 103 6.04 0.98 -3.27
CA VAL A 103 6.94 0.83 -4.40
C VAL A 103 8.24 0.21 -3.88
N VAL A 104 8.62 -0.91 -4.45
CA VAL A 104 9.87 -1.61 -4.13
C VAL A 104 10.65 -1.86 -5.42
N SER A 105 11.97 -2.00 -5.33
CA SER A 105 12.86 -2.11 -6.48
C SER A 105 13.77 -3.31 -6.33
N ASP A 106 13.99 -4.03 -7.43
CA ASP A 106 15.04 -5.05 -7.57
C ASP A 106 16.37 -4.44 -8.08
N GLY A 107 16.44 -3.11 -8.16
CA GLY A 107 17.56 -2.35 -8.70
C GLY A 107 17.44 -2.06 -10.21
N THR A 108 16.56 -2.78 -10.92
CA THR A 108 16.34 -2.59 -12.37
C THR A 108 14.95 -2.06 -12.66
N ARG A 109 13.94 -2.52 -11.93
CA ARG A 109 12.53 -2.17 -12.15
C ARG A 109 11.79 -1.93 -10.84
N ASP A 110 10.77 -1.09 -10.95
CA ASP A 110 9.83 -0.83 -9.87
C ASP A 110 8.73 -1.88 -9.85
N LEU A 111 8.47 -2.37 -8.65
CA LEU A 111 7.49 -3.38 -8.30
C LEU A 111 6.55 -2.82 -7.24
N TYR A 112 5.36 -3.40 -7.15
CA TYR A 112 4.32 -2.93 -6.24
C TYR A 112 3.92 -4.05 -5.30
N THR A 113 3.93 -3.76 -4.01
CA THR A 113 3.53 -4.71 -2.97
C THR A 113 2.59 -4.06 -1.95
N ARG A 114 1.70 -4.87 -1.38
CA ARG A 114 0.90 -4.55 -0.18
C ARG A 114 1.54 -5.07 1.09
N ASP A 115 2.56 -5.92 0.98
CA ASP A 115 3.32 -6.37 2.13
C ASP A 115 4.19 -5.21 2.62
N GLY A 116 4.16 -4.98 3.93
CA GLY A 116 4.94 -3.94 4.57
C GLY A 116 5.74 -4.48 5.76
N THR A 117 6.08 -5.76 5.72
CA THR A 117 7.04 -6.39 6.65
C THR A 117 8.47 -5.95 6.31
N PHE A 118 8.80 -4.69 6.56
CA PHE A 118 10.11 -4.14 6.19
C PHE A 118 11.13 -4.24 7.32
N ALA A 119 12.41 -4.30 6.96
CA ALA A 119 13.54 -4.31 7.88
C ALA A 119 14.72 -3.50 7.33
N PHE A 120 15.63 -3.06 8.20
CA PHE A 120 16.86 -2.38 7.77
C PHE A 120 17.97 -3.37 7.44
N ASP A 121 18.61 -3.19 6.28
CA ASP A 121 19.86 -3.86 5.92
C ASP A 121 21.07 -3.17 6.61
N THR A 122 22.21 -3.84 6.61
CA THR A 122 23.54 -3.35 7.05
C THR A 122 23.93 -1.98 6.47
N GLY A 123 23.46 -1.66 5.26
CA GLY A 123 23.65 -0.35 4.62
C GLY A 123 22.65 0.73 5.05
N GLY A 124 21.76 0.47 6.01
CA GLY A 124 20.70 1.39 6.43
C GLY A 124 19.54 1.53 5.44
N ARG A 125 19.48 0.67 4.42
CA ARG A 125 18.38 0.64 3.45
C ARG A 125 17.18 -0.09 4.02
N LEU A 126 15.98 0.42 3.77
CA LEU A 126 14.75 -0.28 4.11
C LEU A 126 14.44 -1.33 3.03
N VAL A 127 14.39 -2.60 3.43
CA VAL A 127 14.22 -3.75 2.54
C VAL A 127 13.10 -4.66 3.01
N ASP A 128 12.49 -5.39 2.09
CA ASP A 128 11.67 -6.56 2.42
C ASP A 128 12.61 -7.76 2.67
N PRO A 129 12.64 -8.35 3.88
CA PRO A 129 13.54 -9.43 4.23
C PRO A 129 13.22 -10.75 3.52
N SER A 130 11.99 -10.92 3.01
CA SER A 130 11.57 -12.15 2.33
C SER A 130 12.03 -12.17 0.86
N THR A 131 12.07 -11.00 0.22
CA THR A 131 12.40 -10.86 -1.21
C THR A 131 13.74 -10.19 -1.47
N GLY A 132 14.28 -9.44 -0.52
CA GLY A 132 15.47 -8.61 -0.67
C GLY A 132 15.24 -7.32 -1.45
N LEU A 133 13.98 -6.98 -1.77
CA LEU A 133 13.65 -5.78 -2.54
C LEU A 133 13.78 -4.52 -1.68
N VAL A 134 14.28 -3.45 -2.29
CA VAL A 134 14.51 -2.16 -1.59
C VAL A 134 13.27 -1.28 -1.71
N VAL A 135 12.81 -0.72 -0.61
CA VAL A 135 11.67 0.20 -0.58
C VAL A 135 12.07 1.54 -1.17
N LYS A 136 11.24 2.07 -2.08
CA LYS A 136 11.40 3.39 -2.65
C LYS A 136 10.45 4.40 -2.02
N GLY A 137 10.91 5.64 -1.90
CA GLY A 137 10.17 6.73 -1.32
C GLY A 137 10.78 8.09 -1.67
N ASN A 138 10.17 9.12 -1.10
CA ASN A 138 10.74 10.46 -1.14
C ASN A 138 11.80 10.56 -0.04
N ILE A 139 12.99 11.04 -0.41
CA ILE A 139 14.07 11.28 0.53
C ILE A 139 13.99 12.70 1.06
N ALA A 140 14.40 12.90 2.32
CA ALA A 140 14.58 14.23 2.87
C ALA A 140 15.67 14.98 2.10
N ARG A 141 15.41 16.25 1.79
CA ARG A 141 16.43 17.09 1.14
C ARG A 141 17.53 17.39 2.16
N ASP A 142 18.76 17.07 1.81
CA ASP A 142 19.92 17.57 2.54
C ASP A 142 20.32 18.91 1.93
N ASP A 143 19.85 20.00 2.53
CA ASP A 143 20.23 21.36 2.14
C ASP A 143 21.55 21.82 2.78
N GLY A 144 22.28 20.92 3.44
CA GLY A 144 23.52 21.22 4.14
C GLY A 144 23.31 21.99 5.46
N THR A 145 22.07 22.16 5.93
CA THR A 145 21.79 22.80 7.23
C THR A 145 21.56 21.81 8.39
N ASN A 146 21.86 20.52 8.17
CA ASN A 146 21.64 19.39 9.11
C ASN A 146 20.22 19.27 9.65
N ALA A 147 19.28 19.94 9.00
CA ALA A 147 17.89 19.94 9.38
C ALA A 147 17.14 19.18 8.31
N LEU A 148 16.66 17.98 8.66
CA LEU A 148 15.70 17.21 7.84
C LEU A 148 14.33 17.91 7.87
N ASN A 149 14.30 19.19 7.49
CA ASN A 149 13.16 20.07 7.72
C ASN A 149 12.09 19.93 6.63
N GLU A 150 12.44 19.38 5.46
CA GLU A 150 11.52 19.27 4.34
C GLU A 150 11.74 17.96 3.55
N ILE A 151 10.67 17.18 3.43
CA ILE A 151 10.63 16.02 2.52
C ILE A 151 10.40 16.58 1.12
N SER A 152 11.37 16.41 0.24
CA SER A 152 11.19 16.74 -1.18
C SER A 152 10.32 15.69 -1.84
N PHE A 153 9.11 16.07 -2.25
CA PHE A 153 8.30 15.27 -3.15
C PHE A 153 8.84 15.41 -4.57
N GLU A 154 9.90 14.67 -4.89
CA GLU A 154 10.42 14.58 -6.25
C GLU A 154 9.51 13.72 -7.14
N ALA A 155 9.58 13.93 -8.46
CA ALA A 155 8.79 13.15 -9.41
C ALA A 155 9.26 11.69 -9.54
N GLU A 156 10.52 11.40 -9.19
CA GLU A 156 11.11 10.07 -9.23
C GLU A 156 11.43 9.58 -7.82
N LEU A 157 10.91 8.40 -7.45
CA LEU A 157 11.12 7.80 -6.14
C LEU A 157 12.53 7.21 -6.06
N LYS A 158 13.22 7.48 -4.96
CA LYS A 158 14.58 7.00 -4.69
C LYS A 158 14.54 5.90 -3.63
N GLU A 159 15.61 5.11 -3.55
CA GLU A 159 15.75 4.10 -2.49
C GLU A 159 15.77 4.76 -1.11
N LEU A 160 15.02 4.20 -0.17
CA LEU A 160 14.96 4.73 1.19
C LEU A 160 16.17 4.26 1.99
N ILE A 161 17.07 5.20 2.28
CA ILE A 161 18.29 4.95 3.04
C ILE A 161 18.29 5.82 4.30
N VAL A 162 18.34 5.19 5.46
CA VAL A 162 18.50 5.83 6.76
C VAL A 162 19.95 5.62 7.21
N PRO A 163 20.83 6.65 7.12
CA PRO A 163 22.21 6.50 7.54
C PRO A 163 22.28 6.33 9.06
N LEU A 164 22.61 5.12 9.53
CA LEU A 164 22.66 4.78 10.95
C LEU A 164 23.83 5.44 11.70
N ASN A 165 24.85 5.92 10.97
CA ASN A 165 26.06 6.56 11.51
C ASN A 165 26.14 8.06 11.19
N ARG A 166 25.02 8.73 10.92
CA ARG A 166 25.04 10.17 10.69
C ARG A 166 25.16 10.91 12.03
N GLU A 167 26.27 11.59 12.23
CA GLU A 167 26.40 12.59 13.28
C GLU A 167 25.76 13.90 12.79
N SER A 168 24.96 14.53 13.63
CA SER A 168 24.44 15.87 13.35
C SER A 168 25.55 16.88 13.63
N GLU A 169 25.96 17.68 12.64
CA GLU A 169 27.00 18.67 12.89
C GLU A 169 26.47 19.78 13.80
N ALA A 170 27.35 20.33 14.63
CA ALA A 170 26.99 21.41 15.54
C ALA A 170 26.54 22.65 14.77
N ARG A 171 25.34 23.15 15.07
CA ARG A 171 24.81 24.39 14.50
C ARG A 171 25.18 25.56 15.40
N ALA A 172 25.97 26.50 14.88
CA ALA A 172 26.33 27.72 15.63
C ALA A 172 25.08 28.57 15.94
N THR A 173 25.01 29.09 17.17
CA THR A 173 23.94 30.01 17.59
C THR A 173 23.96 31.27 16.74
N THR A 174 22.90 31.52 15.97
CA THR A 174 22.80 32.71 15.10
C THR A 174 22.09 33.88 15.77
N GLN A 175 21.26 33.61 16.76
CA GLN A 175 20.51 34.64 17.49
C GLN A 175 20.43 34.26 18.96
N VAL A 176 20.75 35.22 19.82
CA VAL A 176 20.47 35.17 21.25
C VAL A 176 19.53 36.33 21.55
N GLN A 177 18.34 36.05 22.07
CA GLN A 177 17.41 37.07 22.54
C GLN A 177 17.54 37.18 24.05
N LEU A 178 17.96 38.35 24.52
CA LEU A 178 18.06 38.69 25.93
C LEU A 178 16.96 39.68 26.26
N ALA A 179 16.14 39.35 27.24
CA ALA A 179 15.14 40.24 27.80
C ALA A 179 15.39 40.36 29.31
N GLY A 180 15.34 41.59 29.83
CA GLY A 180 15.58 41.86 31.24
C GLY A 180 15.16 43.28 31.61
N ASN A 181 14.90 43.49 32.89
CA ASN A 181 14.45 44.76 33.43
C ASN A 181 15.68 45.50 33.97
N LEU A 182 15.92 46.73 33.51
CA LEU A 182 17.01 47.57 34.00
C LEU A 182 16.51 48.49 35.13
N ASP A 183 17.31 48.66 36.18
CA ASP A 183 17.02 49.59 37.28
C ASP A 183 17.17 51.06 36.80
N ALA A 184 16.19 51.91 37.12
CA ALA A 184 16.14 53.30 36.70
C ALA A 184 17.05 54.23 37.54
N ALA A 185 17.48 53.80 38.73
CA ALA A 185 18.36 54.55 39.62
C ALA A 185 19.79 53.99 39.53
N GLY A 186 20.49 54.27 38.44
CA GLY A 186 21.82 53.72 38.13
C GLY A 186 22.81 53.77 39.29
N GLY A 187 22.99 52.63 39.97
CA GLY A 187 23.92 52.44 41.06
C GLY A 187 24.48 51.02 41.02
N SER A 188 25.77 50.91 40.69
CA SER A 188 26.59 49.69 40.54
C SER A 188 26.24 48.75 39.36
N ALA A 189 27.29 48.31 38.69
CA ALA A 189 27.25 47.62 37.39
C ALA A 189 26.39 46.34 37.42
N PRO A 190 25.63 46.05 36.34
CA PRO A 190 24.81 44.85 36.28
C PRO A 190 25.69 43.60 36.31
N VAL A 191 25.48 42.77 37.33
CA VAL A 191 26.01 41.40 37.37
C VAL A 191 25.13 40.56 36.46
N TRP A 192 25.64 40.23 35.28
CA TRP A 192 24.99 39.28 34.38
C TRP A 192 25.21 37.87 34.95
N SER A 193 24.18 37.28 35.55
CA SER A 193 24.21 35.84 35.85
C SER A 193 23.79 35.08 34.59
N GLU A 194 24.69 34.30 34.02
CA GLU A 194 24.38 33.33 32.97
C GLU A 194 23.50 32.23 33.57
N ASP A 195 22.18 32.42 33.58
CA ASP A 195 21.25 31.30 33.77
C ASP A 195 20.66 30.94 32.41
N THR A 196 21.42 30.11 31.69
CA THR A 196 21.02 29.64 30.36
C THR A 196 20.13 28.41 30.53
N ILE A 197 18.84 28.62 30.80
CA ILE A 197 17.85 27.54 30.70
C ILE A 197 17.39 27.48 29.24
N PHE A 198 17.94 26.52 28.50
CA PHE A 198 17.44 26.17 27.17
C PHE A 198 16.03 25.58 27.29
N GLY A 199 15.03 26.22 26.66
CA GLY A 199 13.88 25.49 26.12
C GLY A 199 12.49 25.72 26.71
N GLN A 200 12.17 26.82 27.41
CA GLN A 200 10.77 27.11 27.75
C GLN A 200 10.30 28.49 27.26
N PRO A 201 9.19 28.57 26.49
CA PRO A 201 8.56 29.85 26.19
C PRO A 201 7.99 30.45 27.48
N ALA A 202 8.38 31.68 27.76
CA ALA A 202 7.92 32.43 28.94
C ALA A 202 6.38 32.42 29.01
N ARG A 203 5.84 31.72 30.02
CA ARG A 203 4.43 31.83 30.38
C ARG A 203 4.21 33.22 30.96
N HIS A 204 3.41 34.02 30.25
CA HIS A 204 2.82 35.24 30.79
C HIS A 204 1.73 34.85 31.81
N GLU A 205 2.11 34.59 33.05
CA GLU A 205 1.16 34.66 34.17
C GLU A 205 1.12 36.11 34.66
N GLY A 206 0.02 36.78 34.34
CA GLY A 206 -0.26 38.12 34.83
C GLY A 206 -0.69 38.08 36.28
N LEU A 207 -0.27 39.08 37.05
CA LEU A 207 -1.00 39.57 38.22
C LEU A 207 -0.75 41.08 38.37
N ASN A 208 -1.88 41.82 38.26
CA ASN A 208 -2.16 43.21 38.65
C ASN A 208 -1.39 44.36 37.99
#